data_AF-A0A1Q9VXY2-F1
#
_entry.id   AF-A0A1Q9VXY2-F1
#
_cell.length_a   1.000
_cell.length_b   1.000
_cell.length_c   1.000
_cell.angle_alpha   90.00
_cell.angle_beta   90.00
_cell.angle_gamma   90.00
#
_symmetry.space_group_name_H-M   'P 1'
#
loop_
_entity.id
_entity.type
_entity.pdbx_description
1 polymer ?
#
loop_
_entity_poly.entity_id
_entity_poly.type
_entity_poly.pdbx_seq_one_letter_code
_entity_poly.pdbx_strand_id
1 'polypeptide(L)' 'MSVEERATVQILREKRIEAGISQIEVGRRTDMTRGRLAKIESGCAPLSVTDLFLLCRFYVLDPAVIVGAATMRAEELR' A
#
# COMPACT_ATOMS: atom_id res chain seq x y z
N MET A 1 11.94 -1.00 -7.06
CA MET A 1 10.48 -0.77 -7.07
C MET A 1 10.10 -0.26 -8.44
N SER A 2 9.16 -0.92 -9.12
CA SER A 2 8.69 -0.45 -10.43
C SER A 2 7.84 0.84 -10.28
N VAL A 3 7.48 1.48 -11.40
CA VAL A 3 6.59 2.66 -11.37
C VAL A 3 5.20 2.26 -10.85
N GLU A 4 4.69 1.12 -11.29
CA GLU A 4 3.40 0.55 -10.91
C GLU A 4 3.39 0.16 -9.43
N GLU A 5 4.48 -0.45 -8.94
CA GLU A 5 4.61 -0.80 -7.52
C GLU A 5 4.65 0.46 -6.64
N ARG A 6 5.36 1.52 -7.06
CA ARG A 6 5.32 2.82 -6.37
C ARG A 6 3.92 3.43 -6.36
N ALA A 7 3.22 3.40 -7.50
CA ALA A 7 1.85 3.89 -7.60
C ALA A 7 0.90 3.09 -6.67
N THR A 8 1.07 1.77 -6.61
CA THR A 8 0.31 0.88 -5.71
C THR A 8 0.53 1.26 -4.24
N VAL A 9 1.80 1.41 -3.83
CA VAL A 9 2.17 1.83 -2.47
C VAL A 9 1.57 3.20 -2.14
N GLN A 10 1.61 4.14 -3.08
CA GLN A 10 1.05 5.47 -2.88
C GLN A 10 -0.46 5.43 -2.66
N ILE A 11 -1.20 4.66 -3.48
CA ILE A 11 -2.66 4.48 -3.31
C ILE A 11 -2.97 3.86 -1.94
N LEU A 12 -2.24 2.82 -1.52
CA LEU A 12 -2.44 2.20 -0.21
C LEU A 12 -2.19 3.19 0.95
N ARG A 13 -1.16 4.03 0.82
CA ARG A 13 -0.86 5.08 1.79
C ARG A 13 -1.96 6.15 1.83
N GLU A 14 -2.46 6.58 0.67
CA GLU A 14 -3.60 7.51 0.56
C GLU A 14 -4.82 6.95 1.28
N LYS A 15 -5.17 5.67 1.03
CA LYS A 15 -6.29 4.98 1.69
C LYS A 15 -6.12 4.89 3.21
N ARG A 16 -4.90 4.64 3.70
CA ARG A 16 -4.60 4.67 5.13
C ARG A 16 -4.89 6.06 5.74
N ILE A 17 -4.44 7.12 5.08
CA ILE A 17 -4.60 8.50 5.54
C ILE A 17 -6.08 8.91 5.52
N GLU A 18 -6.80 8.59 4.45
CA GLU A 18 -8.25 8.81 4.32
C GLU A 18 -9.04 8.13 5.44
N ALA A 19 -8.62 6.92 5.84
CA ALA A 19 -9.22 6.19 6.96
C ALA A 19 -8.83 6.73 8.34
N GLY A 20 -7.93 7.72 8.43
CA GLY A 20 -7.44 8.27 9.70
C GLY A 20 -6.58 7.29 10.51
N ILE A 21 -6.03 6.25 9.88
CA ILE A 21 -5.32 5.16 10.56
C ILE A 21 -3.82 5.46 10.62
N SER A 22 -3.20 5.35 11.79
CA SER A 22 -1.75 5.49 11.93
C SER A 22 -1.01 4.21 11.50
N GLN A 23 0.25 4.32 11.09
CA GLN A 23 1.07 3.12 10.81
C GLN A 23 1.19 2.18 12.02
N ILE A 24 1.18 2.75 13.25
CA ILE A 24 1.20 1.97 14.49
C ILE A 24 -0.09 1.16 14.61
N GLU A 25 -1.23 1.77 14.31
CA GLU A 25 -2.53 1.10 14.40
C GLU A 25 -2.68 0.00 13.34
N VAL A 26 -2.17 0.19 12.13
CA VAL A 26 -2.08 -0.89 11.13
C VAL A 26 -1.28 -2.04 11.72
N GLY A 27 -0.10 -1.78 12.28
CA GLY A 27 0.73 -2.84 12.85
C GLY A 27 0.23 -3.43 14.17
N ARG A 28 -0.74 -2.81 14.84
CA ARG A 28 -1.43 -3.39 16.00
C ARG A 28 -2.55 -4.33 15.59
N ARG A 29 -3.21 -4.04 14.45
CA ARG A 29 -4.36 -4.78 13.94
C ARG A 29 -4.01 -5.78 12.84
N THR A 30 -2.77 -5.76 12.39
CA THR A 30 -2.18 -6.69 11.44
C THR A 30 -0.87 -7.19 12.02
N ASP A 31 -0.41 -8.38 11.68
CA ASP A 31 0.91 -8.87 12.11
C ASP A 31 2.08 -8.16 11.41
N MET A 32 1.82 -7.06 10.69
CA MET A 32 2.84 -6.25 10.03
C MET A 32 3.47 -5.27 11.01
N THR A 33 4.78 -5.31 11.20
CA THR A 33 5.43 -4.31 12.07
C THR A 33 5.28 -2.90 11.49
N ARG A 34 5.14 -1.89 12.37
CA ARG A 34 5.14 -0.47 11.96
C ARG A 34 6.38 -0.10 11.14
N GLY A 35 7.55 -0.66 11.49
CA GLY A 35 8.79 -0.44 10.76
C GLY A 35 8.77 -1.01 9.33
N ARG A 36 8.15 -2.18 9.13
CA ARG A 36 7.94 -2.75 7.80
C ARG A 36 7.04 -1.86 6.95
N LEU A 37 5.89 -1.45 7.49
CA LEU A 37 4.95 -0.56 6.79
C LEU A 37 5.60 0.78 6.43
N ALA A 38 6.36 1.38 7.36
CA ALA A 38 7.08 2.63 7.10
C ALA A 38 8.06 2.49 5.92
N LYS A 39 8.82 1.40 5.85
CA LYS A 39 9.74 1.14 4.73
C LYS A 39 9.03 0.90 3.41
N ILE A 40 7.84 0.27 3.43
CA ILE A 40 7.00 0.12 2.24
C ILE A 40 6.54 1.50 1.76
N GLU A 41 5.89 2.27 2.63
CA GLU A 41 5.32 3.59 2.30
C GLU A 41 6.36 4.62 1.85
N SER A 42 7.61 4.49 2.29
CA SER A 42 8.72 5.35 1.87
C SER A 42 9.46 4.88 0.63
N GLY A 43 9.09 3.72 0.05
CA GLY A 43 9.80 3.15 -1.09
C GLY A 43 11.11 2.44 -0.73
N CYS A 44 11.47 2.33 0.55
CA CYS A 44 12.73 1.74 1.02
C CYS A 44 12.71 0.21 1.06
N ALA A 45 11.53 -0.41 0.95
CA ALA A 45 11.39 -1.86 0.85
C ALA A 45 10.25 -2.21 -0.10
N PRO A 46 10.38 -3.31 -0.88
CA PRO A 46 9.36 -3.71 -1.84
C PRO A 46 8.04 -4.04 -1.15
N LEU A 47 6.93 -3.86 -1.85
CA LEU A 47 5.62 -4.34 -1.44
C LEU A 47 5.47 -5.79 -1.90
N SER A 48 5.48 -6.73 -0.96
CA SER A 48 5.24 -8.13 -1.33
C SER A 48 3.77 -8.36 -1.66
N VAL A 49 3.47 -9.43 -2.41
CA VAL A 49 2.09 -9.85 -2.69
C VAL A 49 1.33 -10.10 -1.39
N THR A 50 1.96 -10.75 -0.41
CA THR A 50 1.37 -10.99 0.93
C THR A 50 1.01 -9.68 1.64
N ASP A 51 1.91 -8.68 1.60
CA ASP A 51 1.66 -7.36 2.20
C ASP A 51 0.52 -6.63 1.48
N LEU A 52 0.46 -6.72 0.15
CA LEU A 52 -0.64 -6.15 -0.64
C LEU A 52 -1.98 -6.73 -0.20
N PHE A 53 -2.12 -8.06 -0.18
CA PHE A 53 -3.37 -8.72 0.22
C PHE A 53 -3.74 -8.40 1.68
N LEU A 54 -2.76 -8.35 2.58
CA LEU A 54 -2.97 -8.00 3.98
C LEU A 54 -3.53 -6.58 4.13
N LEU A 55 -2.90 -5.60 3.46
CA LEU A 55 -3.31 -4.21 3.52
C LEU A 55 -4.66 -3.99 2.82
N CYS A 56 -4.88 -4.60 1.65
CA CYS A 56 -6.18 -4.55 0.97
C CYS A 56 -7.29 -5.13 1.83
N ARG A 57 -7.08 -6.28 2.48
CA ARG A 57 -8.05 -6.85 3.43
C ARG A 57 -8.32 -5.90 4.60
N PHE A 58 -7.28 -5.30 5.15
CA PHE A 58 -7.40 -4.39 6.29
C PHE A 58 -8.20 -3.13 5.96
N TYR A 59 -7.99 -2.56 4.77
CA TYR A 59 -8.69 -1.36 4.29
C TYR A 59 -10.00 -1.65 3.54
N VAL A 60 -10.42 -2.93 3.44
CA VAL A 60 -11.61 -3.36 2.69
C VAL A 60 -11.56 -2.92 1.22
N LEU A 61 -10.42 -3.19 0.58
CA LEU A 61 -10.14 -2.87 -0.82
C LEU A 61 -10.00 -4.16 -1.64
N ASP A 62 -10.40 -4.10 -2.91
CA ASP A 62 -10.10 -5.14 -3.89
C ASP A 62 -8.69 -4.92 -4.46
N PRO A 63 -7.75 -5.87 -4.29
CA PRO A 63 -6.40 -5.77 -4.85
C PRO A 63 -6.38 -5.53 -6.36
N ALA A 64 -7.32 -6.09 -7.13
CA ALA A 64 -7.38 -5.92 -8.58
C ALA A 64 -7.69 -4.45 -8.94
N VAL A 65 -8.59 -3.82 -8.19
CA VAL A 65 -8.92 -2.39 -8.36
C VAL A 65 -7.71 -1.51 -8.04
N ILE A 66 -6.98 -1.83 -6.97
CA ILE A 66 -5.79 -1.06 -6.57
C ILE A 66 -4.67 -1.18 -7.60
N VAL A 67 -4.39 -2.39 -8.06
CA VAL A 67 -3.36 -2.63 -9.10
C VAL A 67 -3.77 -1.97 -10.42
N GLY A 68 -5.03 -2.10 -10.84
CA GLY A 68 -5.54 -1.43 -12.04
C GLY A 68 -5.40 0.09 -11.97
N ALA A 69 -5.78 0.71 -10.85
CA ALA A 69 -5.61 2.14 -10.63
C ALA A 69 -4.13 2.55 -10.63
N ALA A 70 -3.25 1.72 -10.07
CA ALA A 70 -1.81 1.95 -10.08
C ALA A 70 -1.22 1.90 -11.49
N THR A 71 -1.68 0.98 -12.34
CA THR A 71 -1.29 0.89 -13.76
C THR A 71 -1.67 2.16 -14.51
N MET A 72 -2.92 2.61 -14.39
CA MET A 72 -3.39 3.85 -15.04
C MET A 72 -2.56 5.06 -14.58
N ARG A 73 -2.32 5.20 -13.27
CA ARG A 73 -1.49 6.27 -12.70
C ARG A 73 -0.02 6.19 -13.17
N ALA A 74 0.51 4.99 -13.33
CA ALA A 74 1.87 4.79 -13.83
C ALA A 74 2.03 5.19 -15.29
N GLU A 75 0.98 5.02 -16.11
CA GLU A 75 0.96 5.44 -17.52
C GLU A 75 0.96 6.96 -17.68
N GLU A 76 0.26 7.69 -16.81
CA GLU A 76 0.24 9.16 -16.80
C GLU A 76 1.61 9.80 -16.47
N LEU A 77 2.50 9.04 -15.84
CA LEU A 77 3.83 9.48 -15.41
C LEU A 77 4.95 9.09 -16.39
N ARG A 78 4.63 8.40 -17.48
CA ARG A 78 5.55 7.98 -18.54
C ARG A 78 5.56 8.97 -19.70
#